data_AF-A0A540LSK1-F1
#
_entry.id   AF-A0A540LSK1-F1
#
_cell.length_a   1.000
_cell.length_b   1.000
_cell.length_c   1.000
_cell.angle_alpha   90.00
_cell.angle_beta   90.00
_cell.angle_gamma   90.00
#
_symmetry.space_group_name_H-M   'P 1'
#
loop_
_entity.id
_entity.type
_entity.pdbx_description
1 polymer ?
#
loop_
_entity_poly.entity_id
_entity_poly.type
_entity_poly.pdbx_seq_one_letter_code
_entity_poly.pdbx_strand_id
1 'polypeptide(L)'
;MAVEDQEKTAFITERGLYCYTVMPFGLKNAGSTYQRLVNKMFKNQIGNTMEVYIDDMVVKSRERGQHIDHLRNTFDILRRYNMRLNPAKCAFGVSSGQFLGHIVNKRGIEPNPAKVEALCNMPDPVTP
;
A
#
# COMPACT_ATOMS: atom_id res chain seq x y z
N MET A 1 16.52 7.27 -5.29
CA MET A 1 17.46 7.26 -4.14
C MET A 1 18.20 8.59 -4.14
N ALA A 2 18.49 9.18 -2.98
CA ALA A 2 19.39 10.34 -2.94
C ALA A 2 20.75 9.92 -3.52
N VAL A 3 21.38 10.76 -4.34
CA VAL A 3 22.58 10.37 -5.10
C VAL A 3 23.72 9.98 -4.15
N GLU A 4 23.86 10.73 -3.06
CA GLU A 4 24.83 10.49 -1.99
C GLU A 4 24.61 9.19 -1.20
N ASP A 5 23.43 8.57 -1.29
CA ASP A 5 23.08 7.33 -0.58
C ASP A 5 23.07 6.08 -1.48
N GLN A 6 23.25 6.22 -2.80
CA GLN A 6 23.17 5.10 -3.73
C GLN A 6 24.22 4.03 -3.42
N GLU A 7 25.47 4.43 -3.19
CA GLU A 7 26.59 3.52 -2.90
C GLU A 7 26.36 2.69 -1.61
N LYS A 8 25.58 3.20 -0.65
CA LYS A 8 25.21 2.46 0.58
C LYS A 8 24.28 1.28 0.31
N THR A 9 23.71 1.21 -0.91
CA THR A 9 22.90 0.09 -1.38
C THR A 9 23.65 -0.83 -2.33
N ALA A 10 24.99 -0.76 -2.34
CA ALA A 10 25.79 -1.59 -3.22
C ALA A 10 25.68 -3.08 -2.88
N PHE A 11 25.69 -3.91 -3.92
CA PHE A 11 25.69 -5.36 -3.83
C PHE A 11 26.64 -5.96 -4.87
N ILE A 12 27.18 -7.14 -4.55
CA ILE A 12 28.15 -7.85 -5.39
C ILE A 12 27.42 -8.95 -6.16
N THR A 13 27.73 -9.06 -7.44
CA THR A 13 27.39 -10.20 -8.29
C THR A 13 28.68 -10.80 -8.84
N GLU A 14 28.60 -11.99 -9.45
CA GLU A 14 29.75 -12.59 -10.17
C GLU A 14 30.31 -11.68 -11.27
N ARG A 15 29.51 -10.73 -11.76
CA ARG A 15 29.85 -9.81 -12.86
C ARG A 15 30.32 -8.44 -12.39
N GLY A 16 30.36 -8.18 -11.07
CA GLY A 16 30.84 -6.92 -10.52
C GLY A 16 29.95 -6.32 -9.44
N LEU A 17 30.30 -5.09 -9.05
CA LEU A 17 29.66 -4.30 -8.02
C LEU A 17 28.61 -3.36 -8.63
N TYR A 18 27.40 -3.39 -8.09
CA TYR A 18 26.27 -2.58 -8.55
C TYR A 18 25.63 -1.87 -7.36
N CYS A 19 24.89 -0.79 -7.60
CA CYS A 19 24.11 -0.09 -6.58
C CYS A 19 22.72 0.29 -7.13
N TYR A 20 21.75 0.55 -6.24
CA TYR A 20 20.40 0.92 -6.66
C TYR A 20 20.25 2.44 -6.86
N THR A 21 19.67 2.82 -8.01
CA THR A 21 19.33 4.22 -8.32
C THR A 21 17.93 4.61 -7.81
N VAL A 22 17.07 3.63 -7.63
CA VAL A 22 15.74 3.73 -7.01
C VAL A 22 15.76 3.10 -5.61
N MET A 23 14.68 3.24 -4.84
CA MET A 23 14.60 2.64 -3.51
C MET A 23 14.43 1.11 -3.62
N PRO A 24 15.38 0.28 -3.17
CA PRO A 24 15.23 -1.17 -3.19
C PRO A 24 14.34 -1.67 -2.04
N PHE A 25 13.87 -2.91 -2.19
CA PHE A 25 13.25 -3.64 -1.09
C PHE A 25 14.27 -3.99 0.00
N GLY A 26 13.79 -4.23 1.22
CA GLY A 26 14.62 -4.65 2.36
C GLY A 26 15.25 -3.52 3.17
N LEU A 27 15.17 -2.26 2.71
CA LEU A 27 15.60 -1.13 3.53
C LEU A 27 14.62 -0.88 4.69
N LYS A 28 15.15 -0.74 5.91
CA LYS A 28 14.38 -0.47 7.13
C LYS A 28 13.40 0.69 7.01
N ASN A 29 13.80 1.77 6.32
CA ASN A 29 13.01 3.00 6.20
C ASN A 29 12.26 3.13 4.87
N ALA A 30 12.25 2.10 4.02
CA ALA A 30 11.58 2.17 2.73
C ALA A 30 10.08 2.45 2.88
N GLY A 31 9.39 1.70 3.75
CA GLY A 31 7.96 1.89 4.00
C GLY A 31 7.62 3.28 4.52
N SER A 32 8.39 3.82 5.48
CA SER A 32 8.18 5.18 6.00
C SER A 32 8.42 6.26 4.94
N THR A 33 9.41 6.06 4.07
CA THR A 33 9.70 6.97 2.95
C THR A 33 8.56 6.97 1.94
N TYR A 34 8.06 5.77 1.60
CA TYR A 34 6.90 5.61 0.72
C TYR A 34 5.64 6.26 1.31
N GLN A 35 5.32 5.99 2.58
CA GLN A 35 4.19 6.61 3.26
C GLN A 35 4.24 8.14 3.23
N ARG A 36 5.42 8.75 3.45
CA ARG A 36 5.59 10.21 3.36
C ARG A 36 5.28 10.75 1.97
N LEU A 37 5.68 10.03 0.91
CA LEU A 37 5.33 10.38 -0.47
C LEU A 37 3.82 10.32 -0.67
N VAL A 38 3.17 9.21 -0.31
CA VAL A 38 1.72 9.02 -0.52
C VAL A 38 0.92 10.05 0.29
N ASN A 39 1.31 10.33 1.54
CA ASN A 39 0.71 11.37 2.37
C ASN A 39 0.79 12.76 1.71
N LYS A 40 1.92 13.06 1.05
CA LYS A 40 2.10 14.33 0.34
C LYS A 40 1.22 14.39 -0.92
N MET A 41 1.15 13.30 -1.68
CA MET A 41 0.37 13.22 -2.93
C MET A 41 -1.13 13.36 -2.68
N PHE A 42 -1.65 12.67 -1.68
CA PHE A 42 -3.08 12.57 -1.38
C PHE A 42 -3.50 13.39 -0.15
N LYS A 43 -2.72 14.41 0.22
CA LYS A 43 -2.95 15.23 1.43
C LYS A 43 -4.40 15.70 1.58
N ASN A 44 -5.05 16.03 0.46
CA ASN A 44 -6.42 16.58 0.47
C ASN A 44 -7.51 15.49 0.40
N GLN A 45 -7.14 14.25 0.08
CA GLN A 45 -8.05 13.12 -0.10
C GLN A 45 -8.04 12.17 1.11
N ILE A 46 -6.90 12.07 1.80
CA ILE A 46 -6.72 11.20 2.97
C ILE A 46 -7.73 11.56 4.06
N GLY A 47 -8.40 10.55 4.61
CA GLY A 47 -9.45 10.67 5.63
C GLY A 47 -10.83 11.02 5.08
N ASN A 48 -10.92 11.56 3.85
CA ASN A 48 -12.19 11.87 3.19
C ASN A 48 -12.58 10.77 2.20
N THR A 49 -11.96 10.77 1.03
CA THR A 49 -12.25 9.84 -0.08
C THR A 49 -11.18 8.78 -0.25
N MET A 50 -10.07 8.86 0.49
CA MET A 50 -8.94 7.95 0.43
C MET A 50 -8.52 7.54 1.84
N GLU A 51 -8.19 6.27 2.03
CA GLU A 51 -7.42 5.77 3.16
C GLU A 51 -6.14 5.10 2.64
N VAL A 52 -5.03 5.30 3.33
CA VAL A 52 -3.72 4.82 2.89
C VAL A 52 -2.97 4.22 4.07
N TYR A 53 -2.32 3.08 3.85
CA TYR A 53 -1.32 2.52 4.74
C TYR A 53 -0.21 1.82 3.94
N ILE A 54 1.00 2.38 4.03
CA ILE A 54 2.19 2.04 3.25
C ILE A 54 1.83 1.86 1.78
N ASP A 55 1.78 0.62 1.29
CA ASP A 55 1.55 0.27 -0.10
C ASP A 55 0.06 0.07 -0.44
N ASP A 56 -0.80 -0.06 0.58
CA ASP A 56 -2.23 -0.30 0.42
C ASP A 56 -3.02 1.01 0.42
N MET A 57 -3.82 1.23 -0.62
CA MET A 57 -4.67 2.41 -0.79
C MET A 57 -6.11 1.99 -1.04
N VAL A 58 -7.06 2.65 -0.39
CA VAL A 58 -8.50 2.45 -0.58
C VAL A 58 -9.16 3.77 -0.93
N VAL A 59 -9.77 3.82 -2.11
CA VAL A 59 -10.68 4.90 -2.50
C VAL A 59 -12.08 4.53 -2.03
N LYS A 60 -12.69 5.37 -1.20
CA LYS A 60 -14.05 5.17 -0.66
C LYS A 60 -14.96 6.30 -1.06
N SER A 61 -16.26 6.02 -1.13
CA SER A 61 -17.28 6.99 -1.51
C SER A 61 -18.59 6.63 -0.82
N ARG A 62 -19.37 7.63 -0.42
CA ARG A 62 -20.67 7.40 0.21
C ARG A 62 -21.70 6.90 -0.78
N GLU A 63 -21.66 7.45 -2.00
CA GLU A 63 -22.58 7.15 -3.07
C GLU A 63 -21.86 6.60 -4.29
N ARG A 64 -22.51 5.66 -4.99
CA ARG A 64 -21.97 5.03 -6.20
C ARG A 64 -21.71 6.04 -7.31
N GLY A 65 -22.60 7.03 -7.48
CA GLY A 65 -22.47 8.06 -8.50
C GLY A 65 -21.19 8.89 -8.36
N GLN A 66 -20.78 9.19 -7.13
CA GLN A 66 -19.57 9.96 -6.83
C GLN A 66 -18.28 9.14 -6.99
N HIS A 67 -18.36 7.81 -6.95
CA HIS A 67 -17.18 6.96 -6.89
C HIS A 67 -16.31 7.05 -8.16
N ILE A 68 -16.95 7.21 -9.32
CA ILE A 68 -16.24 7.38 -10.59
C ILE A 68 -15.40 8.66 -10.58
N ASP A 69 -15.93 9.76 -10.03
CA ASP A 69 -15.21 11.03 -9.95
C ASP A 69 -14.07 10.97 -8.92
N HIS A 70 -14.28 10.31 -7.78
CA HIS A 70 -13.21 10.08 -6.81
C HIS A 70 -12.07 9.20 -7.37
N LEU A 71 -12.40 8.17 -8.15
CA LEU A 71 -11.40 7.36 -8.87
C LEU A 71 -10.67 8.18 -9.93
N ARG A 72 -11.39 9.01 -10.71
CA ARG A 72 -10.77 9.90 -11.70
C ARG A 72 -9.75 10.83 -11.04
N ASN A 73 -10.13 11.53 -9.98
CA ASN A 73 -9.25 12.40 -9.21
C ASN A 73 -8.03 11.65 -8.66
N THR A 74 -8.24 10.43 -8.15
CA THR A 74 -7.15 9.59 -7.65
C THR A 74 -6.15 9.23 -8.76
N PHE A 75 -6.66 8.79 -9.92
CA PHE A 75 -5.80 8.43 -11.04
C PHE A 75 -5.07 9.62 -11.64
N ASP A 76 -5.69 10.80 -11.65
CA ASP A 76 -5.03 12.05 -12.09
C ASP A 76 -3.83 12.39 -11.20
N ILE A 77 -3.98 12.22 -9.88
CA ILE A 77 -2.87 12.40 -8.93
C ILE A 77 -1.77 11.37 -9.17
N LEU A 78 -2.11 10.08 -9.31
CA LEU A 78 -1.11 9.04 -9.58
C LEU A 78 -0.32 9.34 -10.87
N ARG A 79 -1.02 9.73 -11.95
CA ARG A 79 -0.39 10.12 -13.21
C ARG A 79 0.54 11.32 -13.04
N ARG A 80 0.11 12.36 -12.31
CA ARG A 80 0.91 13.56 -12.06
C ARG A 80 2.24 13.26 -11.36
N TYR A 81 2.25 12.27 -10.47
CA TYR A 81 3.45 11.83 -9.74
C TYR A 81 4.15 10.63 -10.39
N ASN A 82 3.71 10.21 -11.59
CA ASN A 82 4.22 9.04 -12.31
C ASN A 82 4.20 7.73 -11.48
N MET A 83 3.22 7.59 -10.61
CA MET A 83 3.00 6.39 -9.81
C MET A 83 2.21 5.37 -10.61
N ARG A 84 2.57 4.09 -10.49
CA ARG A 84 1.92 2.98 -11.18
C ARG A 84 1.28 2.04 -10.18
N LEU A 85 0.10 1.55 -10.53
CA LEU A 85 -0.60 0.50 -9.80
C LEU A 85 -0.30 -0.85 -10.46
N ASN A 86 -0.33 -1.92 -9.68
CA ASN A 86 -0.32 -3.29 -10.21
C ASN A 86 -1.77 -3.72 -10.47
N PRO A 87 -2.24 -3.80 -11.73
CA PRO A 87 -3.64 -4.09 -12.02
C PRO A 87 -4.12 -5.44 -11.48
N ALA A 88 -3.23 -6.44 -11.42
CA ALA A 88 -3.57 -7.77 -10.90
C ALA A 88 -3.86 -7.77 -9.38
N LYS A 89 -3.42 -6.73 -8.66
CA LYS A 89 -3.67 -6.55 -7.22
C LYS A 89 -4.78 -5.53 -6.94
N CYS A 90 -5.35 -4.89 -7.96
CA CYS A 90 -6.39 -3.89 -7.78
C CYS A 90 -7.78 -4.52 -7.83
N ALA A 91 -8.63 -4.19 -6.87
CA ALA A 91 -10.06 -4.46 -6.90
C ALA A 91 -10.84 -3.15 -7.04
N PHE A 92 -11.85 -3.13 -7.91
CA PHE A 92 -12.63 -1.92 -8.22
C PHE A 92 -14.13 -2.16 -8.08
N GLY A 93 -14.85 -1.13 -7.63
CA GLY A 93 -16.32 -1.13 -7.60
C GLY A 93 -16.94 -2.17 -6.65
N VAL A 94 -16.18 -2.65 -5.67
CA VAL A 94 -16.66 -3.65 -4.71
C VAL A 94 -17.44 -2.99 -3.56
N SER A 95 -18.49 -3.66 -3.09
CA SER A 95 -19.27 -3.22 -1.91
C SER A 95 -18.66 -3.67 -0.58
N SER A 96 -17.77 -4.67 -0.65
CA SER A 96 -16.97 -5.22 0.44
C SER A 96 -15.62 -5.64 -0.12
N GLY A 97 -14.53 -5.39 0.61
CA GLY A 97 -13.18 -5.71 0.16
C GLY A 97 -12.20 -5.94 1.30
N GLN A 98 -11.14 -6.68 1.03
CA GLN A 98 -10.06 -6.88 1.99
C GLN A 98 -9.11 -5.68 1.98
N PHE A 99 -8.83 -5.12 3.15
CA PHE A 99 -7.84 -4.04 3.33
C PHE A 99 -7.09 -4.24 4.65
N LEU A 100 -5.75 -4.22 4.60
CA LEU A 100 -4.88 -4.51 5.76
C LEU A 100 -5.22 -5.83 6.47
N GLY A 101 -5.79 -6.78 5.72
CA GLY A 101 -6.24 -8.06 6.23
C GLY A 101 -7.48 -8.00 7.14
N HIS A 102 -8.26 -6.94 7.03
CA HIS A 102 -9.64 -6.86 7.54
C HIS A 102 -10.62 -6.83 6.37
N ILE A 103 -11.88 -7.16 6.62
CA ILE A 103 -12.96 -6.99 5.66
C ILE A 103 -13.58 -5.61 5.91
N VAL A 104 -13.59 -4.76 4.89
CA VAL A 104 -14.18 -3.42 4.94
C VAL A 104 -15.44 -3.42 4.10
N ASN A 105 -16.57 -3.07 4.71
CA ASN A 105 -17.87 -3.02 4.05
C ASN A 105 -18.70 -1.82 4.54
N LYS A 106 -19.95 -1.70 4.09
CA LYS A 106 -20.85 -0.59 4.47
C LYS A 106 -21.14 -0.50 5.97
N ARG A 107 -21.12 -1.62 6.70
CA ARG A 107 -21.39 -1.67 8.15
C ARG A 107 -20.17 -1.27 8.99
N GLY A 108 -18.97 -1.40 8.43
CA GLY A 108 -17.72 -1.04 9.09
C GLY A 108 -16.59 -2.00 8.75
N ILE A 109 -15.71 -2.20 9.74
CA ILE A 109 -14.54 -3.07 9.66
C ILE A 109 -14.86 -4.36 10.39
N GLU A 110 -14.76 -5.49 9.69
CA GLU A 110 -14.99 -6.83 10.22
C GLU A 110 -13.66 -7.63 10.23
N PRO A 111 -13.46 -8.53 11.22
CA PRO A 111 -12.32 -9.44 11.22
C PRO A 111 -12.31 -10.32 9.97
N ASN A 112 -11.13 -10.59 9.41
CA ASN A 112 -11.02 -11.57 8.33
C ASN A 112 -11.14 -12.99 8.92
N PRO A 113 -12.14 -13.79 8.50
CA PRO A 113 -12.34 -15.15 9.03
C PRO A 113 -11.10 -16.04 8.90
N ALA A 114 -10.34 -15.92 7.81
CA ALA A 114 -9.12 -16.71 7.61
C ALA A 114 -8.02 -16.37 8.63
N LYS A 115 -7.92 -15.09 9.04
CA LYS A 115 -6.97 -14.70 10.11
C LYS A 115 -7.43 -15.19 11.47
N VAL A 116 -8.74 -15.15 11.73
CA VAL A 116 -9.32 -15.66 12.98
C VAL A 116 -9.07 -17.15 13.09
N GLU A 117 -9.34 -17.91 12.04
CA GLU A 117 -9.10 -19.35 11.97
C GLU A 117 -7.62 -19.69 12.16
N ALA A 118 -6.70 -18.95 11.52
CA ALA A 118 -5.27 -19.15 11.69
C ALA A 118 -4.81 -18.95 13.14
N LEU A 119 -5.39 -17.99 13.87
CA LEU A 119 -5.11 -17.76 15.29
C LEU A 119 -5.70 -18.85 16.18
N CYS A 120 -6.95 -19.28 15.90
CA CYS A 120 -7.59 -20.37 16.65
C CYS A 120 -6.87 -21.71 16.51
N ASN A 121 -6.25 -21.95 15.35
CA ASN A 121 -5.53 -23.18 15.04
C ASN A 121 -4.01 -23.08 15.31
N MET A 122 -3.54 -21.96 15.87
CA MET A 122 -2.12 -21.76 16.14
C MET A 122 -1.68 -22.66 17.30
N PRO A 123 -0.66 -23.51 17.14
CA PRO A 123 -0.16 -24.35 18.22
C PRO A 123 0.53 -23.50 19.29
N ASP A 124 0.50 -23.98 20.54
CA ASP A 124 1.18 -23.31 21.64
C ASP A 124 2.69 -23.18 21.38
N PRO A 125 3.33 -22.05 21.74
CA PRO A 125 4.78 -21.90 21.60
C PRO A 125 5.51 -22.92 22.45
N VAL A 126 6.37 -23.72 21.81
CA VAL A 126 7.16 -24.78 22.48
C VAL A 126 8.58 -24.34 22.84
N THR A 127 8.94 -23.10 22.55
CA THR A 127 10.31 -22.58 22.77
C THR A 127 10.32 -21.70 24.03
N PRO A 128 11.19 -21.98 25.04
CA PRO A 128 11.32 -21.19 26.26
C PRO A 128 11.78 -19.75 26.02
#